data_AF-A0A929H837-F1
#
_entry.id   AF-A0A929H837-F1
#
_cell.length_a   1.000
_cell.length_b   1.000
_cell.length_c   1.000
_cell.angle_alpha   90.00
_cell.angle_beta   90.00
_cell.angle_gamma   90.00
#
_symmetry.space_group_name_H-M   'P 1'
#
loop_
_entity.id
_entity.type
_entity.pdbx_description
1 polymer ?
#
loop_
_entity_poly.entity_id
_entity_poly.type
_entity_poly.pdbx_seq_one_letter_code
_entity_poly.pdbx_strand_id
1 'polypeptide(L)'
;MYQALILHPKDPLWAPDTPTLLADSMHECGLIEREPGPNFRYEFGDEFTRLVTFLGCSPTLHEANSGNSLFHILLPIAFGKPQLIAGDAANPRCGHCKKAISGWSQHYENNKITCPHCSSVSDANSLHWRRQGSITRTAIIIEGVMEGIAVPADTLLSRLQSVSHRNWDYFYYTNSKSWPE
;
A
#
# COMPACT_ATOMS: atom_id res chain seq x y z
N MET A 1 -4.67 13.28 -9.69
CA MET A 1 -4.85 11.82 -9.54
C MET A 1 -3.87 11.39 -8.48
N TYR A 2 -4.33 10.71 -7.44
CA TYR A 2 -3.50 10.26 -6.33
C TYR A 2 -2.95 8.87 -6.63
N GLN A 3 -1.64 8.69 -6.40
CA GLN A 3 -0.95 7.43 -6.66
C GLN A 3 -0.03 7.10 -5.49
N ALA A 4 -0.03 5.83 -5.09
CA ALA A 4 0.79 5.36 -4.01
C ALA A 4 1.18 3.89 -4.20
N LEU A 5 2.33 3.55 -3.64
CA LEU A 5 2.74 2.18 -3.35
C LEU A 5 2.38 1.88 -1.89
N ILE A 6 1.56 0.86 -1.66
CA ILE A 6 1.10 0.48 -0.33
C ILE A 6 1.75 -0.85 0.07
N LEU A 7 2.45 -0.86 1.19
CA LEU A 7 2.96 -2.08 1.82
C LEU A 7 1.99 -2.52 2.92
N HIS A 8 1.74 -3.82 3.00
CA HIS A 8 0.81 -4.37 3.98
C HIS A 8 1.23 -5.79 4.41
N PRO A 9 0.86 -6.23 5.63
CA PRO A 9 0.98 -7.63 6.02
C PRO A 9 0.02 -8.50 5.17
N LYS A 10 0.45 -9.73 4.88
CA LYS A 10 -0.42 -10.75 4.25
C LYS A 10 -1.50 -11.27 5.19
N ASP A 11 -1.31 -11.12 6.50
CA ASP A 11 -2.35 -11.35 7.50
C ASP A 11 -3.22 -10.09 7.61
N PRO A 12 -4.45 -10.10 7.08
CA PRO A 12 -5.29 -8.91 7.01
C PRO A 12 -5.81 -8.45 8.38
N LEU A 13 -5.71 -9.30 9.42
CA LEU A 13 -6.17 -9.00 10.78
C LEU A 13 -5.09 -8.36 11.64
N TRP A 14 -3.83 -8.54 11.25
CA TRP A 14 -2.70 -8.09 12.05
C TRP A 14 -2.62 -6.57 12.11
N ALA A 15 -2.34 -6.07 13.30
CA ALA A 15 -1.90 -4.71 13.56
C ALA A 15 -0.84 -4.75 14.66
N PRO A 16 0.13 -3.83 14.67
CA PRO A 16 1.12 -3.78 15.74
C PRO A 16 0.46 -3.35 17.06
N ASP A 17 0.84 -4.01 18.16
CA ASP A 17 0.38 -3.63 19.50
C ASP A 17 0.97 -2.28 19.94
N THR A 18 2.20 -1.99 19.48
CA THR A 18 2.89 -0.72 19.70
C THR A 18 2.89 0.08 18.40
N PRO A 19 2.17 1.22 18.33
CA PRO A 19 2.05 2.00 17.10
C PRO A 19 3.40 2.47 16.51
N THR A 20 4.41 2.72 17.36
CA THR A 20 5.72 3.22 16.92
C THR A 20 6.63 2.12 16.37
N LEU A 21 6.37 0.84 16.66
CA LEU A 21 7.27 -0.29 16.32
C LEU A 21 7.72 -0.28 14.86
N LEU A 22 6.78 -0.06 13.93
CA LEU A 22 7.08 0.01 12.51
C LEU A 22 7.81 1.31 12.15
N ALA A 23 7.38 2.45 12.69
CA ALA A 23 8.02 3.75 12.43
C ALA A 23 9.48 3.75 12.89
N ASP A 24 9.75 3.27 14.11
CA ASP A 24 11.10 3.16 14.68
C ASP A 24 11.99 2.29 13.77
N SER A 25 11.49 1.11 13.37
CA SER A 25 12.23 0.24 12.45
C SER A 25 12.44 0.84 11.06
N MET A 26 11.51 1.67 10.56
CA MET A 26 11.64 2.32 9.25
C MET A 26 12.64 3.49 9.31
N HIS A 27 12.69 4.20 10.45
CA HIS A 27 13.72 5.21 10.69
C HIS A 27 15.11 4.56 10.81
N GLU A 28 15.25 3.51 11.60
CA GLU A 28 16.52 2.80 11.80
C GLU A 28 17.10 2.20 10.52
N CYS A 29 16.27 1.79 9.56
CA CYS A 29 16.74 1.28 8.28
C CYS A 29 16.98 2.39 7.23
N GLY A 30 16.72 3.65 7.59
CA GLY A 30 16.90 4.82 6.72
C GLY A 30 15.80 4.99 5.67
N LEU A 31 14.63 4.37 5.84
CA LEU A 31 13.49 4.60 4.94
C LEU A 31 12.89 6.00 5.16
N ILE A 32 12.79 6.41 6.42
CA ILE A 32 12.19 7.70 6.83
C ILE A 32 13.11 8.49 7.75
N GLU A 33 12.90 9.79 7.77
CA GLU A 33 13.39 10.67 8.82
C GLU A 33 12.76 10.35 10.18
N ARG A 34 13.40 10.83 11.27
CA ARG A 34 13.00 10.50 12.64
C ARG A 34 11.62 11.02 13.01
N GLU A 35 11.39 12.29 12.74
CA GLU A 35 10.17 12.97 13.14
C GLU A 35 9.26 13.17 11.92
N PRO A 36 7.96 12.93 12.06
CA PRO A 36 7.02 13.25 11.00
C PRO A 36 6.89 14.77 10.86
N GLY A 37 6.72 15.21 9.62
CA GLY A 37 6.22 16.54 9.32
C GLY A 37 4.70 16.66 9.54
N PRO A 38 4.09 17.73 9.00
CA PRO A 38 2.65 17.96 9.08
C PRO A 38 1.82 16.75 8.62
N ASN A 39 0.68 16.51 9.26
CA ASN A 39 -0.24 15.41 8.95
C ASN A 39 0.39 14.01 9.02
N PHE A 40 1.37 13.81 9.92
CA PHE A 40 2.07 12.53 10.12
C PHE A 40 2.78 12.00 8.87
N ARG A 41 3.23 12.92 8.02
CA ARG A 41 3.97 12.62 6.78
C ARG A 41 5.46 12.65 7.06
N TYR A 42 6.12 11.51 6.87
CA TYR A 42 7.55 11.41 6.98
C TYR A 42 8.22 11.78 5.66
N GLU A 43 9.29 12.56 5.77
CA GLU A 43 10.29 12.71 4.71
C GLU A 43 11.10 11.42 4.55
N PHE A 44 11.70 11.25 3.39
CA PHE A 44 12.53 10.08 3.09
C PHE A 44 13.88 10.15 3.79
N GLY A 45 14.30 9.01 4.35
CA GLY A 45 15.67 8.85 4.84
C GLY A 45 16.66 8.53 3.73
N ASP A 46 17.95 8.57 4.08
CA ASP A 46 19.07 8.39 3.16
C ASP A 46 19.06 7.05 2.37
N GLU A 47 18.41 6.01 2.91
CA GLU A 47 18.39 4.67 2.32
C GLU A 47 17.16 4.40 1.45
N PHE A 48 16.28 5.40 1.27
CA PHE A 48 15.01 5.24 0.55
C PHE A 48 15.17 4.59 -0.83
N THR A 49 16.12 5.08 -1.65
CA THR A 49 16.35 4.55 -3.01
C THR A 49 16.89 3.13 -3.05
N ARG A 50 17.52 2.67 -1.97
CA ARG A 50 17.97 1.28 -1.82
C ARG A 50 16.83 0.37 -1.37
N LEU A 51 15.89 0.90 -0.60
CA LEU A 51 14.74 0.17 -0.05
C LEU A 51 13.53 0.16 -0.98
N VAL A 52 13.44 1.12 -1.90
CA VAL A 52 12.39 1.25 -2.91
C VAL A 52 13.08 1.41 -4.28
N THR A 53 13.06 0.34 -5.07
CA THR A 53 13.75 0.27 -6.36
C THR A 53 12.88 0.87 -7.46
N PHE A 54 13.40 1.89 -8.15
CA PHE A 54 12.74 2.49 -9.30
C PHE A 54 13.16 1.78 -10.60
N LEU A 55 12.16 1.38 -11.40
CA LEU A 55 12.32 0.65 -12.64
C LEU A 55 12.30 1.62 -13.83
N GLY A 56 13.47 2.00 -14.35
CA GLY A 56 13.62 2.88 -15.52
C GLY A 56 14.24 4.26 -15.22
N CYS A 57 14.00 5.25 -16.10
CA CYS A 57 14.42 6.64 -15.88
C CYS A 57 13.55 7.26 -14.78
N SER A 58 13.91 6.99 -13.52
CA SER A 58 13.23 7.54 -12.35
C SER A 58 13.24 9.07 -12.39
N PRO A 59 12.14 9.75 -12.03
CA PRO A 59 12.20 11.18 -11.75
C PRO A 59 13.29 11.42 -10.72
N THR A 60 14.10 12.45 -10.94
CA THR A 60 15.19 12.82 -10.07
C THR A 60 14.59 13.13 -8.70
N LEU A 61 14.80 12.26 -7.71
CA LEU A 61 14.44 12.48 -6.30
C LEU A 61 15.08 13.76 -5.70
N HIS A 62 15.93 14.43 -6.47
CA HIS A 62 16.60 15.69 -6.15
C HIS A 62 15.65 16.85 -5.81
N GLU A 63 14.38 16.82 -6.19
CA GLU A 63 13.42 17.88 -5.83
C GLU A 63 12.78 17.69 -4.43
N ALA A 64 12.98 16.53 -3.79
CA ALA A 64 12.37 16.21 -2.49
C ALA A 64 12.85 17.12 -1.33
N ASN A 65 14.08 17.62 -1.38
CA ASN A 65 14.65 18.45 -0.30
C ASN A 65 14.21 19.94 -0.32
N SER A 66 13.27 20.32 -1.20
CA SER A 66 12.82 21.71 -1.38
C SER A 66 11.62 22.10 -0.50
N GLY A 67 11.16 21.21 0.39
CA GLY A 67 9.93 21.43 1.19
C GLY A 67 8.63 21.28 0.39
N ASN A 68 8.71 20.72 -0.82
CA ASN A 68 7.58 20.50 -1.73
C ASN A 68 7.67 19.12 -2.40
N SER A 69 8.18 18.12 -1.66
CA SER A 69 8.32 16.75 -2.15
C SER A 69 6.95 16.21 -2.56
N LEU A 70 6.83 15.71 -3.79
CA LEU A 70 5.62 15.02 -4.25
C LEU A 70 5.47 13.63 -3.61
N PHE A 71 6.44 13.22 -2.81
CA PHE A 71 6.48 11.91 -2.19
C PHE A 71 6.62 12.04 -0.68
N HIS A 72 5.74 11.35 0.04
CA HIS A 72 5.75 11.27 1.49
C HIS A 72 5.49 9.82 1.90
N ILE A 73 5.93 9.46 3.11
CA ILE A 73 5.60 8.17 3.71
C ILE A 73 4.63 8.40 4.87
N LEU A 74 3.50 7.68 4.86
CA LEU A 74 2.56 7.64 5.98
C LEU A 74 2.74 6.32 6.72
N LEU A 75 3.09 6.41 8.01
CA LEU A 75 3.52 5.29 8.83
C LEU A 75 2.91 5.27 10.23
N PRO A 76 2.63 4.06 10.74
CA PRO A 76 1.74 3.08 10.11
C PRO A 76 0.28 3.50 10.31
N ILE A 77 -0.56 3.32 9.30
CA ILE A 77 -2.00 3.48 9.47
C ILE A 77 -2.56 2.13 9.95
N ALA A 78 -3.00 2.08 11.21
CA ALA A 78 -3.68 0.94 11.79
C ALA A 78 -5.19 1.23 11.88
N PHE A 79 -5.98 0.55 11.04
CA PHE A 79 -7.43 0.65 11.06
C PHE A 79 -8.02 -0.12 12.24
N GLY A 80 -9.17 0.33 12.76
CA GLY A 80 -9.89 -0.38 13.83
C GLY A 80 -10.32 -1.80 13.43
N LYS A 81 -10.53 -2.04 12.13
CA LYS A 81 -10.85 -3.34 11.53
C LYS A 81 -10.22 -3.44 10.13
N PRO A 82 -10.05 -4.65 9.56
CA PRO A 82 -9.58 -4.80 8.19
C PRO A 82 -10.48 -4.02 7.23
N GLN A 83 -9.86 -3.28 6.31
CA GLN A 83 -10.53 -2.52 5.28
C GLN A 83 -10.04 -2.97 3.90
N LEU A 84 -10.96 -3.01 2.93
CA LEU A 84 -10.59 -3.14 1.54
C LEU A 84 -10.00 -1.82 1.05
N ILE A 85 -8.75 -1.88 0.62
CA ILE A 85 -8.05 -0.78 -0.01
C ILE A 85 -7.87 -1.16 -1.48
N ALA A 86 -8.53 -0.43 -2.38
CA ALA A 86 -8.38 -0.60 -3.81
C ALA A 86 -8.75 0.70 -4.53
N GLY A 87 -8.07 0.98 -5.64
CA GLY A 87 -8.42 2.12 -6.49
C GLY A 87 -9.71 1.90 -7.28
N ASP A 88 -10.36 2.98 -7.72
CA ASP A 88 -11.59 2.92 -8.53
C ASP A 88 -11.37 2.12 -9.82
N ALA A 89 -10.17 2.23 -10.40
CA ALA A 89 -9.77 1.55 -11.64
C ALA A 89 -9.26 0.11 -11.43
N ALA A 90 -9.24 -0.40 -10.20
CA ALA A 90 -8.81 -1.77 -9.94
C ALA A 90 -9.70 -2.78 -10.67
N ASN A 91 -9.12 -3.87 -11.15
CA ASN A 91 -9.86 -4.90 -11.89
C ASN A 91 -9.57 -6.30 -11.31
N PRO A 92 -10.12 -6.63 -10.14
CA PRO A 92 -9.94 -7.95 -9.55
C PRO A 92 -10.52 -9.05 -10.46
N ARG A 93 -9.90 -10.23 -10.45
CA ARG A 93 -10.41 -11.39 -11.19
C ARG A 93 -11.25 -12.29 -10.30
N CYS A 94 -12.41 -12.68 -10.81
CA CYS A 94 -13.29 -13.66 -10.16
C CYS A 94 -12.55 -14.99 -9.92
N GLY A 95 -12.66 -15.52 -8.70
CA GLY A 95 -12.09 -16.83 -8.35
C GLY A 95 -12.69 -18.00 -9.16
N HIS A 96 -13.95 -17.88 -9.56
CA HIS A 96 -14.71 -18.90 -10.29
C HIS A 96 -14.49 -18.84 -11.81
N CYS A 97 -14.97 -17.78 -12.48
CA CYS A 97 -14.92 -17.68 -13.93
C CYS A 97 -13.64 -17.00 -14.49
N LYS A 98 -12.74 -16.52 -13.61
CA LYS A 98 -11.47 -15.85 -13.94
C LYS A 98 -11.58 -14.55 -14.75
N LYS A 99 -12.79 -14.11 -15.11
CA LYS A 99 -13.04 -12.81 -15.77
C LYS A 99 -12.77 -11.66 -14.79
N ALA A 100 -12.31 -10.54 -15.35
CA ALA A 100 -12.14 -9.30 -14.61
C ALA A 100 -13.50 -8.70 -14.22
N ILE A 101 -13.58 -8.17 -13.00
CA ILE A 101 -14.76 -7.50 -12.47
C ILE A 101 -14.49 -6.01 -12.52
N SER A 102 -14.76 -5.40 -13.69
CA SER A 102 -14.67 -3.95 -13.87
C SER A 102 -15.79 -3.23 -13.12
N GLY A 103 -15.51 -2.04 -12.59
CA GLY A 103 -16.46 -1.34 -11.71
C GLY A 103 -16.74 -2.11 -10.42
N TRP A 104 -15.73 -2.81 -9.88
CA TRP A 104 -15.85 -3.73 -8.74
C TRP A 104 -16.59 -3.13 -7.54
N SER A 105 -16.47 -1.83 -7.30
CA SER A 105 -17.09 -1.13 -6.17
C SER A 105 -18.62 -1.18 -6.22
N GLN A 106 -19.22 -1.24 -7.41
CA GLN A 106 -20.67 -1.41 -7.60
C GLN A 106 -21.16 -2.81 -7.23
N HIS A 107 -20.24 -3.77 -7.16
CA HIS A 107 -20.52 -5.16 -6.86
C HIS A 107 -20.04 -5.56 -5.47
N TYR A 108 -19.54 -4.60 -4.69
CA TYR A 108 -18.96 -4.81 -3.37
C TYR A 108 -19.96 -4.48 -2.27
N GLU A 109 -20.24 -5.45 -1.40
CA GLU A 109 -21.12 -5.28 -0.26
C GLU A 109 -20.67 -6.21 0.88
N ASN A 110 -20.63 -5.72 2.12
CA ASN A 110 -20.33 -6.52 3.32
C ASN A 110 -19.07 -7.41 3.19
N ASN A 111 -17.95 -6.84 2.68
CA ASN A 111 -16.68 -7.54 2.41
C ASN A 111 -16.77 -8.66 1.35
N LYS A 112 -17.84 -8.70 0.56
CA LYS A 112 -18.04 -9.66 -0.53
C LYS A 112 -18.16 -8.95 -1.86
N ILE A 113 -17.79 -9.63 -2.93
CA ILE A 113 -17.99 -9.17 -4.30
C ILE A 113 -18.80 -10.21 -5.06
N THR A 114 -19.86 -9.74 -5.70
CA THR A 114 -20.70 -10.55 -6.60
C THR A 114 -20.19 -10.41 -8.02
N CYS A 115 -19.78 -11.51 -8.66
CA CYS A 115 -19.28 -11.45 -10.03
C CYS A 115 -20.42 -11.17 -11.04
N PRO A 116 -20.37 -10.11 -11.86
CA PRO A 116 -21.42 -9.81 -12.83
C PRO A 116 -21.47 -10.80 -14.00
N HIS A 117 -20.44 -11.64 -14.18
CA HIS A 117 -20.36 -12.57 -15.31
C HIS A 117 -20.87 -13.98 -15.02
N CYS A 118 -20.81 -14.40 -13.75
CA CYS A 118 -21.17 -15.78 -13.35
C CYS A 118 -21.94 -15.85 -12.04
N SER A 119 -22.29 -14.69 -11.46
CA SER A 119 -23.07 -14.55 -10.22
C SER A 119 -22.46 -15.19 -8.97
N SER A 120 -21.24 -15.76 -9.05
CA SER A 120 -20.54 -16.26 -7.87
C SER A 120 -20.27 -15.12 -6.89
N VAL A 121 -20.55 -15.35 -5.62
CA VAL A 121 -20.18 -14.44 -4.53
C VAL A 121 -18.88 -14.93 -3.92
N SER A 122 -17.93 -14.02 -3.71
CA SER A 122 -16.64 -14.34 -3.10
C SER A 122 -16.27 -13.30 -2.05
N ASP A 123 -15.55 -13.70 -1.02
CA ASP A 123 -14.95 -12.75 -0.10
C ASP A 123 -13.97 -11.87 -0.87
N ALA A 124 -14.02 -10.55 -0.65
CA ALA A 124 -13.16 -9.61 -1.35
C ALA A 124 -11.67 -9.92 -1.11
N ASN A 125 -11.32 -10.46 0.06
CA ASN A 125 -9.96 -10.91 0.37
C ASN A 125 -9.48 -12.11 -0.47
N SER A 126 -10.40 -12.91 -0.99
CA SER A 126 -10.09 -14.11 -1.78
C SER A 126 -9.89 -13.83 -3.27
N LEU A 127 -10.20 -12.61 -3.71
CA LEU A 127 -10.08 -12.22 -5.11
C LEU A 127 -8.63 -11.90 -5.48
N HIS A 128 -8.30 -12.13 -6.74
CA HIS A 128 -6.99 -11.77 -7.28
C HIS A 128 -6.99 -10.33 -7.76
N TRP A 129 -6.54 -9.40 -6.90
CA TRP A 129 -6.50 -7.96 -7.13
C TRP A 129 -5.35 -7.47 -8.02
N ARG A 130 -4.46 -8.37 -8.48
CA ARG A 130 -3.37 -8.06 -9.43
C ARG A 130 -2.49 -6.85 -9.03
N ARG A 131 -2.12 -6.73 -7.76
CA ARG A 131 -1.36 -5.57 -7.24
C ARG A 131 -2.12 -4.24 -7.32
N GLN A 132 -3.46 -4.25 -7.34
CA GLN A 132 -4.28 -3.01 -7.37
C GLN A 132 -5.21 -2.87 -6.16
N GLY A 133 -5.02 -3.71 -5.15
CA GLY A 133 -5.77 -3.65 -3.91
C GLY A 133 -5.50 -4.84 -2.99
N SER A 134 -5.88 -4.69 -1.73
CA SER A 134 -5.87 -5.75 -0.73
C SER A 134 -6.85 -5.41 0.39
N ILE A 135 -7.27 -6.41 1.15
CA ILE A 135 -7.83 -6.17 2.48
C ILE A 135 -6.68 -6.15 3.48
N THR A 136 -6.62 -5.12 4.31
CA THR A 136 -5.62 -5.04 5.39
C THR A 136 -6.12 -4.15 6.53
N ARG A 137 -5.61 -4.42 7.72
CA ARG A 137 -5.78 -3.56 8.90
C ARG A 137 -4.58 -2.63 9.10
N THR A 138 -3.43 -2.92 8.51
CA THR A 138 -2.22 -2.10 8.63
C THR A 138 -1.67 -1.78 7.25
N ALA A 139 -1.27 -0.53 7.05
CA ALA A 139 -0.68 -0.06 5.80
C ALA A 139 0.48 0.89 6.06
N ILE A 140 1.48 0.81 5.19
CA ILE A 140 2.54 1.81 4.99
C ILE A 140 2.30 2.38 3.60
N ILE A 141 2.09 3.69 3.50
CA ILE A 141 1.76 4.33 2.23
C ILE A 141 2.94 5.17 1.77
N ILE A 142 3.45 4.88 0.58
CA ILE A 142 4.49 5.67 -0.09
C ILE A 142 3.81 6.41 -1.23
N GLU A 143 3.56 7.69 -1.02
CA GLU A 143 2.86 8.55 -1.97
C GLU A 143 3.74 8.94 -3.17
N GLY A 144 3.12 9.31 -4.28
CA GLY A 144 3.81 9.77 -5.50
C GLY A 144 4.32 8.62 -6.37
N VAL A 145 4.14 7.36 -5.96
CA VAL A 145 4.61 6.19 -6.72
C VAL A 145 3.54 5.70 -7.71
N MET A 146 3.88 5.78 -8.99
CA MET A 146 3.08 5.23 -10.10
C MET A 146 3.18 3.70 -10.17
N GLU A 147 2.10 3.05 -10.64
CA GLU A 147 2.08 1.61 -10.88
C GLU A 147 3.21 1.18 -11.82
N GLY A 148 4.02 0.22 -11.36
CA GLY A 148 5.12 -0.36 -12.13
C GLY A 148 6.39 0.46 -12.21
N ILE A 149 6.42 1.69 -11.66
CA ILE A 149 7.62 2.55 -11.68
C ILE A 149 8.52 2.30 -10.48
N ALA A 150 7.99 1.86 -9.34
CA ALA A 150 8.83 1.46 -8.22
C ALA A 150 8.28 0.24 -7.49
N VAL A 151 9.18 -0.58 -6.96
CA VAL A 151 8.87 -1.78 -6.18
C VAL A 151 9.63 -1.74 -4.86
N PRO A 152 9.07 -2.27 -3.75
CA PRO A 152 9.84 -2.43 -2.53
C PRO A 152 10.95 -3.46 -2.77
N ALA A 153 12.16 -3.16 -2.32
CA ALA A 153 13.25 -4.12 -2.34
C ALA A 153 12.99 -5.25 -1.34
N ASP A 154 13.54 -6.43 -1.60
CA ASP A 154 13.42 -7.59 -0.69
C ASP A 154 13.96 -7.29 0.71
N THR A 155 14.96 -6.42 0.82
CA THR A 155 15.53 -5.95 2.08
C THR A 155 14.50 -5.20 2.93
N LEU A 156 13.65 -4.37 2.31
CA LEU A 156 12.57 -3.66 3.00
C LEU A 156 11.50 -4.63 3.50
N LEU A 157 11.04 -5.54 2.64
CA LEU A 157 10.03 -6.54 3.02
C LEU A 157 10.55 -7.49 4.11
N SER A 158 11.82 -7.89 4.04
CA SER A 158 12.47 -8.73 5.05
C SER A 158 12.60 -8.01 6.40
N ARG A 159 12.92 -6.71 6.40
CA ARG A 159 12.96 -5.88 7.62
C ARG A 159 11.58 -5.81 8.26
N LEU A 160 10.54 -5.51 7.48
CA LEU A 160 9.15 -5.49 7.94
C LEU A 160 8.73 -6.85 8.50
N GLN A 161 9.10 -7.95 7.84
CA GLN A 161 8.84 -9.30 8.35
C GLN A 161 9.57 -9.60 9.65
N SER A 162 10.83 -9.18 9.79
CA SER A 162 11.61 -9.41 11.00
C SER A 162 11.00 -8.72 12.22
N VAL A 163 10.54 -7.48 12.06
CA VAL A 163 9.98 -6.69 13.18
C VAL A 163 8.55 -7.08 13.52
N SER A 164 7.74 -7.44 12.51
CA SER A 164 6.32 -7.79 12.71
C SER A 164 6.07 -9.29 12.94
N HIS A 165 7.04 -10.14 12.62
CA HIS A 165 6.87 -11.59 12.48
C HIS A 165 5.73 -11.97 11.54
N ARG A 166 5.49 -11.18 10.48
CA ARG A 166 4.47 -11.42 9.45
C ARG A 166 5.07 -11.32 8.07
N ASN A 167 4.53 -12.06 7.11
CA ASN A 167 4.90 -11.86 5.71
C ASN A 167 4.28 -10.56 5.23
N TRP A 168 5.04 -9.76 4.47
CA TRP A 168 4.55 -8.53 3.87
C TRP A 168 4.39 -8.69 2.35
N ASP A 169 3.52 -7.87 1.80
CA ASP A 169 3.31 -7.73 0.37
C ASP A 169 3.01 -6.26 0.04
N TYR A 170 2.79 -5.98 -1.24
CA TYR A 170 2.49 -4.63 -1.71
C TYR A 170 1.47 -4.58 -2.84
N PHE A 171 0.85 -3.43 -3.02
CA PHE A 171 0.03 -3.14 -4.18
C PHE A 171 0.10 -1.64 -4.50
N TYR A 172 -0.34 -1.28 -5.70
CA TYR A 172 -0.45 0.08 -6.15
C TYR A 172 -1.88 0.57 -5.95
N TYR A 173 -2.00 1.79 -5.47
CA TYR A 173 -3.26 2.48 -5.31
C TYR A 173 -3.30 3.65 -6.27
N THR A 174 -4.38 3.77 -7.05
CA THR A 174 -4.63 4.91 -7.93
C THR A 174 -6.08 5.33 -7.76
N ASN A 175 -6.30 6.57 -7.34
CA ASN A 175 -7.64 7.11 -7.15
C ASN A 175 -7.71 8.57 -7.63
N SER A 176 -8.91 8.99 -8.04
CA SER A 176 -9.21 10.39 -8.41
C SER A 176 -9.06 11.34 -7.22
N LYS A 177 -9.37 10.86 -6.00
CA LYS A 177 -9.24 11.59 -4.74
C LYS A 177 -8.00 11.13 -3.96
N SER A 178 -7.45 12.00 -3.12
CA SER A 178 -6.40 11.64 -2.17
C SER A 178 -6.90 10.55 -1.21
N TRP A 179 -5.95 9.83 -0.62
CA TRP A 179 -6.23 8.99 0.54
C TRP A 179 -6.98 9.81 1.61
N PRO A 180 -8.07 9.32 2.21
CA PRO A 180 -8.80 10.08 3.21
C PRO A 180 -7.92 10.34 4.45
N GLU A 181 -7.95 11.57 4.93
CA GLU A 181 -7.38 12.01 6.22
C GLU A 181 -8.13 11.40 7.42
#